data_AF-A0A956C9B1-F1
#
_entry.id   AF-A0A956C9B1-F1
#
_cell.length_a   1.000
_cell.length_b   1.000
_cell.length_c   1.000
_cell.angle_alpha   90.00
_cell.angle_beta   90.00
_cell.angle_gamma   90.00
#
_symmetry.space_group_name_H-M   'P 1'
#
loop_
_entity.id
_entity.type
_entity.pdbx_description
1 polymer ?
#
loop_
_entity_poly.entity_id
_entity_poly.type
_entity_poly.pdbx_seq_one_letter_code
_entity_poly.pdbx_strand_id
1 'polypeptide(L)'
;MKREKRQTKRERKAQDPTHRPGPNVQQQHIHCIACGRHLDPEEFGASPATAMLITCEHGSQFPSCVSCMTDSQARVDAHDRSGQPVQVASAWH
;
A
#
# COMPACT_ATOMS: atom_id res chain seq x y z
N MET A 1 27.68 10.76 -50.04
CA MET A 1 26.49 11.17 -49.27
C MET A 1 26.51 10.44 -47.92
N LYS A 2 26.62 11.17 -46.80
CA LYS A 2 26.72 10.58 -45.45
C LYS A 2 25.34 10.10 -44.99
N ARG A 3 25.20 8.80 -44.65
CA ARG A 3 23.96 8.22 -44.13
C ARG A 3 23.61 8.84 -42.78
N GLU A 4 22.39 9.36 -42.67
CA GLU A 4 21.84 9.92 -41.44
C GLU A 4 21.65 8.81 -40.39
N LYS A 5 21.99 9.13 -39.13
CA LYS A 5 21.89 8.19 -38.00
C LYS A 5 20.42 7.90 -37.74
N ARG A 6 20.01 6.63 -37.86
CA ARG A 6 18.68 6.18 -37.45
C ARG A 6 18.56 6.31 -35.94
N GLN A 7 17.66 7.16 -35.48
CA GLN A 7 17.31 7.28 -34.06
C GLN A 7 16.89 5.93 -33.50
N THR A 8 17.33 5.64 -32.28
CA THR A 8 16.95 4.42 -31.57
C THR A 8 15.50 4.51 -31.09
N LYS A 9 14.86 3.35 -30.84
CA LYS A 9 13.47 3.26 -30.34
C LYS A 9 13.25 4.09 -29.06
N ARG A 10 14.30 4.29 -28.27
CA ARG A 10 14.29 5.06 -27.01
C ARG A 10 14.16 6.57 -27.26
N GLU A 11 14.89 7.09 -28.25
CA GLU A 11 14.82 8.51 -28.65
C GLU A 11 13.44 8.86 -29.24
N ARG A 12 12.87 7.95 -30.04
CA ARG A 12 11.52 8.11 -30.59
C ARG A 12 10.44 8.17 -29.51
N LYS A 13 10.58 7.39 -28.43
CA LYS A 13 9.64 7.43 -27.28
C LYS A 13 9.77 8.70 -26.44
N ALA A 14 10.98 9.28 -26.33
CA ALA A 14 11.21 10.51 -25.56
C ALA A 14 10.63 11.76 -26.24
N GLN A 15 10.47 11.73 -27.56
CA GLN A 15 9.93 12.84 -28.35
C GLN A 15 8.42 12.78 -28.54
N ASP A 16 7.74 11.75 -28.01
CA ASP A 16 6.28 11.64 -28.12
C ASP A 16 5.60 12.50 -27.03
N PRO A 17 4.94 13.62 -27.39
CA PRO A 17 4.28 14.51 -26.43
C PRO A 17 3.02 13.88 -25.81
N THR A 18 2.57 12.73 -26.33
CA THR A 18 1.44 11.94 -25.83
C THR A 18 1.85 11.00 -24.70
N HIS A 19 3.14 10.74 -24.51
CA HIS A 19 3.66 9.95 -23.39
C HIS A 19 3.77 10.81 -22.11
N ARG A 20 2.71 11.56 -21.77
CA ARG A 20 2.55 11.97 -20.37
C ARG A 20 2.31 10.69 -19.58
N PRO A 21 3.16 10.32 -18.60
CA PRO A 21 2.73 9.35 -17.61
C PRO A 21 1.48 9.96 -16.98
N GLY A 22 0.31 9.35 -17.22
CA GLY A 22 -0.92 9.74 -16.52
C GLY A 22 -0.65 9.73 -15.02
N PRO A 23 -1.41 10.50 -14.21
CA PRO A 23 -1.31 10.39 -12.77
C PRO A 23 -1.48 8.92 -12.42
N ASN A 24 -0.38 8.29 -11.99
CA ASN A 24 -0.40 6.95 -11.45
C ASN A 24 -1.16 7.11 -10.14
N VAL A 25 -2.48 6.98 -10.20
CA VAL A 25 -3.33 6.79 -9.04
C VAL A 25 -2.92 5.41 -8.53
N GLN A 26 -1.80 5.38 -7.80
CA GLN A 26 -1.42 4.25 -7.00
C GLN A 26 -2.52 4.13 -5.97
N GLN A 27 -3.54 3.34 -6.29
CA GLN A 27 -4.50 2.83 -5.33
C GLN A 27 -3.63 2.13 -4.28
N GLN A 28 -3.38 2.83 -3.17
CA GLN A 28 -2.63 2.28 -2.04
C GLN A 28 -3.54 1.18 -1.48
N HIS A 29 -3.26 -0.08 -1.83
CA HIS A 29 -4.06 -1.20 -1.34
C HIS A 29 -3.76 -1.36 0.16
N ILE A 30 -4.69 -0.97 1.01
CA ILE A 30 -4.55 -1.07 2.45
C ILE A 30 -4.96 -2.49 2.83
N HIS A 31 -4.11 -3.25 3.51
CA HIS A 31 -4.41 -4.65 3.88
C HIS A 31 -4.41 -4.82 5.39
N CYS A 32 -5.34 -5.61 5.93
CA CYS A 32 -5.35 -5.93 7.35
C CYS A 32 -4.06 -6.67 7.74
N ILE A 33 -3.35 -6.20 8.77
CA ILE A 33 -2.11 -6.83 9.22
C ILE A 33 -2.30 -8.26 9.72
N ALA A 34 -3.48 -8.59 10.26
CA ALA A 34 -3.76 -9.89 10.84
C ALA A 34 -4.14 -10.95 9.80
N CYS A 35 -5.10 -10.64 8.93
CA CYS A 35 -5.64 -11.60 7.96
C CYS A 35 -5.18 -11.38 6.53
N GLY A 36 -4.65 -10.19 6.15
CA GLY A 36 -4.22 -9.90 4.78
C GLY A 36 -5.34 -9.46 3.84
N ARG A 37 -6.58 -9.35 4.33
CA ARG A 37 -7.73 -8.86 3.54
C ARG A 37 -7.51 -7.40 3.12
N HIS A 38 -7.84 -7.07 1.87
CA HIS A 38 -7.92 -5.69 1.39
C HIS A 38 -9.01 -4.91 2.13
N LEU A 39 -8.65 -3.74 2.64
CA LEU A 39 -9.50 -2.73 3.26
C LEU A 39 -9.56 -1.51 2.35
N ASP A 40 -10.75 -1.13 1.92
CA ASP A 40 -10.90 0.07 1.13
C ASP A 40 -10.77 1.32 2.02
N PRO A 41 -10.23 2.44 1.51
CA PRO A 41 -10.14 3.68 2.27
C PRO A 41 -11.51 4.19 2.75
N GLU A 42 -12.58 3.86 2.02
CA GLU A 42 -13.97 4.19 2.38
C GLU A 42 -14.45 3.40 3.62
N GLU A 43 -13.91 2.21 3.87
CA GLU A 43 -14.28 1.35 5.01
C GLU A 43 -13.85 1.93 6.36
N PHE A 44 -12.83 2.80 6.38
CA PHE A 44 -12.36 3.50 7.58
C PHE A 44 -13.29 4.66 7.98
N GLY A 45 -13.99 5.26 7.01
CA GLY A 45 -14.93 6.37 7.23
C GLY A 45 -16.41 5.96 7.23
N ALA A 46 -16.71 4.72 6.85
CA ALA A 46 -18.06 4.19 6.82
C ALA A 46 -18.68 4.10 8.23
N SER A 47 -20.00 4.20 8.31
CA SER A 47 -20.79 3.95 9.53
C SER A 47 -21.76 2.81 9.25
N PRO A 48 -21.48 1.57 9.71
CA PRO A 48 -20.42 1.18 10.64
C PRO A 48 -19.03 1.05 9.98
N ALA A 49 -17.97 1.39 10.73
CA ALA A 49 -16.59 1.24 10.27
C ALA A 49 -16.25 -0.26 10.22
N THR A 50 -15.81 -0.74 9.07
CA THR A 50 -15.38 -2.15 8.87
C THR A 50 -13.86 -2.30 8.92
N ALA A 51 -13.13 -1.18 8.91
CA ALA A 51 -11.68 -1.09 9.07
C ALA A 51 -11.31 -0.05 10.15
N MET A 52 -10.21 -0.30 10.86
CA MET A 52 -9.65 0.57 11.88
C MET A 52 -8.13 0.66 11.76
N LEU A 53 -7.56 1.77 12.20
CA LEU A 53 -6.11 1.97 12.31
C LEU A 53 -5.71 1.78 13.78
N ILE A 54 -4.72 0.93 14.02
CA ILE A 54 -4.12 0.69 15.33
C ILE A 54 -2.79 1.45 15.38
N THR A 55 -2.59 2.27 16.40
CA THR A 55 -1.35 3.02 16.60
C THR A 55 -0.48 2.30 17.62
N CYS A 56 0.78 2.05 17.27
CA CYS A 56 1.77 1.50 18.19
C CYS A 56 2.37 2.60 19.10
N GLU A 57 3.07 2.23 20.17
CA GLU A 57 3.70 3.20 21.08
C GLU A 57 4.75 4.08 20.39
N HIS A 58 5.32 3.61 19.29
CA HIS A 58 6.27 4.35 18.44
C HIS A 58 5.60 5.36 17.49
N GLY A 59 4.25 5.43 17.47
CA GLY A 59 3.47 6.35 16.63
C GLY A 59 3.21 5.85 15.19
N SER A 60 3.60 4.61 14.86
CA SER A 60 3.27 4.00 13.57
C SER A 60 1.83 3.49 13.56
N GLN A 61 1.16 3.58 12.41
CA GLN A 61 -0.23 3.18 12.26
C GLN A 61 -0.34 1.92 11.40
N PHE A 62 -1.13 0.96 11.85
CA PHE A 62 -1.33 -0.33 11.20
C PHE A 62 -2.82 -0.58 10.92
N PRO A 63 -3.18 -0.89 9.66
CA PRO A 63 -4.56 -1.20 9.30
C PRO A 63 -5.03 -2.58 9.79
N SER A 64 -6.24 -2.62 10.34
CA SER A 64 -6.92 -3.85 10.75
C SER A 64 -8.39 -3.83 10.35
N CYS A 65 -8.95 -4.95 9.92
CA CYS A 65 -10.41 -5.09 9.87
C CYS A 65 -10.96 -5.23 11.30
N VAL A 66 -12.23 -4.90 11.49
CA VAL A 66 -12.90 -5.02 12.80
C VAL A 66 -12.89 -6.46 13.32
N SER A 67 -12.99 -7.45 12.44
CA SER A 67 -13.01 -8.87 12.82
C SER A 67 -11.67 -9.36 13.38
N CYS A 68 -10.56 -8.70 13.04
CA CYS A 68 -9.23 -9.09 13.48
C CYS A 68 -8.61 -8.10 14.48
N MET A 69 -9.41 -7.21 15.07
CA MET A 69 -8.90 -6.16 15.98
C MET A 69 -8.05 -6.75 17.12
N THR A 70 -8.50 -7.83 17.76
CA THR A 70 -7.79 -8.47 18.87
C THR A 70 -6.44 -9.07 18.44
N ASP A 71 -6.41 -9.78 17.31
CA ASP A 71 -5.19 -10.36 16.75
C ASP A 71 -4.20 -9.28 16.30
N SER A 72 -4.70 -8.25 15.61
CA SER A 72 -3.91 -7.12 15.17
C SER A 72 -3.30 -6.36 16.35
N GLN A 73 -4.07 -6.13 17.41
CA GLN A 73 -3.58 -5.50 18.63
C GLN A 73 -2.47 -6.33 19.26
N ALA A 74 -2.66 -7.65 19.42
CA ALA A 74 -1.64 -8.53 19.97
C ALA A 74 -0.31 -8.51 19.18
N ARG A 75 -0.38 -8.38 17.85
CA ARG A 75 0.81 -8.24 16.98
C ARG A 75 1.49 -6.89 17.15
N VAL A 76 0.73 -5.81 17.30
CA VAL A 76 1.28 -4.47 17.60
C VAL A 76 1.92 -4.46 18.98
N ASP A 77 1.25 -5.00 20.00
CA ASP A 77 1.81 -5.15 21.35
C ASP A 77 3.08 -6.01 21.39
N ALA A 78 3.15 -7.04 20.54
CA ALA A 78 4.37 -7.85 20.40
C ALA A 78 5.51 -7.06 19.73
N HIS A 79 5.19 -6.25 18.72
CA HIS A 79 6.13 -5.31 18.09
C HIS A 79 6.66 -4.30 19.11
N ASP A 80 5.78 -3.68 19.88
CA ASP A 80 6.15 -2.66 20.87
C ASP A 80 7.05 -3.22 21.97
N ARG A 81 6.74 -4.42 22.48
CA ARG A 81 7.55 -5.09 23.51
C ARG A 81 8.89 -5.61 23.01
N SER A 82 8.97 -6.06 21.76
CA SER A 82 10.18 -6.72 21.22
C SER A 82 11.08 -5.78 20.42
N GLY A 83 10.56 -4.65 19.96
CA GLY A 83 11.21 -3.78 18.98
C GLY A 83 11.37 -4.40 17.59
N GLN A 84 10.82 -5.60 17.35
CA GLN A 84 10.87 -6.28 16.05
C GLN A 84 9.71 -5.82 15.16
N PRO A 85 9.85 -5.85 13.82
CA PRO A 85 8.77 -5.44 12.91
C PRO A 85 7.46 -6.21 13.16
N VAL A 86 6.32 -5.52 13.01
CA VAL A 86 4.98 -6.12 13.11
C VAL A 86 4.87 -7.31 12.15
N GLN A 87 4.35 -8.43 12.64
CA GLN A 87 4.09 -9.60 11.81
C GLN A 87 2.83 -9.38 10.96
N VAL A 88 3.03 -9.15 9.67
CA VAL A 88 1.96 -8.90 8.71
C VAL A 88 1.62 -10.18 7.95
N ALA A 89 0.33 -10.49 7.81
CA ALA A 89 -0.13 -11.58 6.95
C ALA A 89 0.02 -11.23 5.47
N SER A 90 0.22 -12.26 4.64
CA SER A 90 0.25 -12.09 3.18
C SER A 90 -1.07 -11.52 2.67
N ALA A 91 -0.98 -10.47 1.84
CA ALA A 91 -2.13 -9.91 1.16
C ALA A 91 -2.80 -10.95 0.26
N TRP A 92 -4.12 -11.06 0.33
CA TRP A 92 -4.93 -11.87 -0.58
C TRP A 92 -6.09 -11.05 -1.15
N HIS A 93 -6.37 -11.34 -2.42
CA HIS A 93 -7.29 -10.62 -3.29
C HIS A 93 -8.41 -11.57 -3.73
#